data_AF-A0A0C2X068-F1
#
_entry.id   AF-A0A0C2X068-F1
#
_cell.length_a   1.000
_cell.length_b   1.000
_cell.length_c   1.000
_cell.angle_alpha   90.00
_cell.angle_beta   90.00
_cell.angle_gamma   90.00
#
_symmetry.space_group_name_H-M   'P 1'
#
loop_
_entity.id
_entity.type
_entity.pdbx_description
1 polymer ?
#
loop_
_entity_poly.entity_id
_entity_poly.type
_entity_poly.pdbx_seq_one_letter_code
_entity_poly.pdbx_strand_id
1 'polypeptide(L)'
;AGCTEGLFFGLSLLSLEEVVEEWKFWRDVDDDPATGANPALLQRMKSIPSGWVRCDYSNRGWIPLATDRVGNYLGVDINPGEKGAPGQVIVFGRDFDTKVVLWRGDSEFGWAKWLANFAEELETGDMLEVGNNDANSDDSEDDIGHESYFFDGGLSRNRGLKGGESQAIGIRLTGEYRGWNVLEALADKSVKKWKEAGVVTEE
;
A
#
# COMPACT_ATOMS: atom_id res chain seq x y z
N ALA A 1 4.06 -19.52 -5.55
CA ALA A 1 3.32 -18.26 -5.65
C ALA A 1 2.99 -17.85 -4.22
N GLY A 2 3.64 -16.81 -3.70
CA GLY A 2 3.48 -16.41 -2.30
C GLY A 2 2.06 -15.91 -2.06
N CYS A 3 1.41 -16.43 -1.01
CA CYS A 3 0.19 -15.83 -0.49
C CYS A 3 0.47 -14.36 -0.20
N THR A 4 -0.30 -13.48 -0.82
CA THR A 4 -0.33 -12.05 -0.56
C THR A 4 -1.10 -11.81 0.75
N GLU A 5 -0.45 -12.02 1.89
CA GLU A 5 -1.07 -11.90 3.23
C GLU A 5 -1.16 -10.45 3.76
N GLY A 6 -0.67 -9.48 2.98
CA GLY A 6 -0.64 -8.09 3.42
C GLY A 6 -2.01 -7.40 3.41
N LEU A 7 -2.28 -6.62 4.46
CA LEU A 7 -3.54 -5.91 4.70
C LEU A 7 -4.03 -5.08 3.51
N PHE A 8 -3.14 -4.32 2.86
CA PHE A 8 -3.52 -3.45 1.76
C PHE A 8 -3.28 -4.15 0.43
N PHE A 9 -4.23 -5.02 0.06
CA PHE A 9 -4.22 -5.77 -1.21
C PHE A 9 -2.95 -6.61 -1.42
N GLY A 10 -2.32 -7.07 -0.35
CA GLY A 10 -1.05 -7.81 -0.38
C GLY A 10 0.15 -7.03 0.17
N LEU A 11 0.06 -5.72 0.38
CA LEU A 11 1.11 -4.94 1.04
C LEU A 11 1.08 -5.17 2.55
N SER A 12 2.22 -5.50 3.14
CA SER A 12 2.34 -5.69 4.59
C SER A 12 2.28 -4.35 5.30
N LEU A 13 1.33 -4.17 6.22
CA LEU A 13 1.39 -3.08 7.20
C LEU A 13 2.56 -3.35 8.15
N LEU A 14 3.44 -2.36 8.31
CA LEU A 14 4.65 -2.46 9.11
C LEU A 14 4.35 -2.32 10.60
N SER A 15 5.03 -3.11 11.40
CA SER A 15 5.19 -2.84 12.83
C SER A 15 6.06 -1.60 13.06
N LEU A 16 5.97 -0.98 14.24
CA LEU A 16 6.79 0.20 14.57
C LEU A 16 8.30 -0.09 14.46
N GLU A 17 8.73 -1.30 14.83
CA GLU A 17 10.13 -1.73 14.70
C GLU A 17 10.56 -1.73 13.23
N GLU A 18 9.78 -2.36 12.35
CA GLU A 18 10.04 -2.35 10.91
C GLU A 18 10.03 -0.92 10.34
N VAL A 19 9.10 -0.04 10.75
CA VAL A 19 9.09 1.37 10.33
C VAL A 19 10.41 2.06 10.68
N VAL A 20 10.93 1.84 11.89
CA VAL A 20 12.19 2.45 12.34
C VAL A 20 13.38 1.89 11.56
N GLU A 21 13.41 0.58 11.29
CA GLU A 21 14.47 -0.07 10.53
C GLU A 21 14.51 0.43 9.08
N GLU A 22 13.37 0.41 8.40
CA GLU A 22 13.24 0.88 7.01
C GLU A 22 13.58 2.37 6.91
N TRP A 23 13.06 3.20 7.81
CA TRP A 23 13.36 4.62 7.82
C TRP A 23 14.86 4.90 7.99
N LYS A 24 15.54 4.18 8.90
CA LYS A 24 16.99 4.28 9.12
C LYS A 24 17.78 3.84 7.90
N PHE A 25 17.42 2.70 7.29
CA PHE A 25 18.04 2.24 6.06
C PHE A 25 18.00 3.32 4.98
N TRP A 26 16.86 3.98 4.80
CA TRP A 26 16.74 5.08 3.84
C TRP A 26 17.50 6.35 4.23
N ARG A 27 17.92 6.52 5.50
CA ARG A 27 18.85 7.61 5.87
C ARG A 27 20.26 7.33 5.37
N ASP A 28 20.70 6.08 5.40
CA ASP A 28 22.02 5.69 4.87
C ASP A 28 22.09 5.86 3.35
N VAL A 29 20.94 5.79 2.67
CA VAL A 29 20.79 5.99 1.22
C VAL A 29 20.85 7.47 0.82
N ASP A 30 20.48 8.41 1.69
CA ASP A 30 20.36 9.84 1.34
C ASP A 30 21.66 10.41 0.74
N ASP A 31 22.81 10.05 1.32
CA ASP A 31 24.12 10.58 0.96
C ASP A 31 24.90 9.67 -0.03
N ASP A 32 24.31 8.55 -0.47
CA ASP A 32 24.98 7.64 -1.40
C ASP A 32 25.07 8.26 -2.82
N PRO A 33 26.28 8.48 -3.37
CA PRO A 33 26.47 9.09 -4.68
C PRO A 33 25.96 8.23 -5.83
N ALA A 34 25.74 6.92 -5.63
CA ALA A 34 25.13 6.05 -6.63
C ALA A 34 23.60 6.21 -6.66
N THR A 35 22.99 6.61 -5.54
CA THR A 35 21.55 6.67 -5.35
C THR A 35 21.06 8.05 -4.84
N GLY A 36 20.88 8.25 -3.53
CA GLY A 36 20.25 9.45 -2.96
C GLY A 36 20.91 10.78 -3.32
N ALA A 37 22.24 10.80 -3.44
CA ALA A 37 23.01 11.98 -3.81
C ALA A 37 23.38 12.02 -5.32
N ASN A 38 22.83 11.11 -6.15
CA ASN A 38 23.14 11.04 -7.57
C ASN A 38 22.39 12.13 -8.38
N PRO A 39 23.09 13.11 -8.99
CA PRO A 39 22.43 14.21 -9.68
C PRO A 39 21.57 13.77 -10.88
N ALA A 40 21.98 12.72 -11.59
CA ALA A 40 21.23 12.21 -12.73
C ALA A 40 19.93 11.51 -12.30
N LEU A 41 19.96 10.84 -11.15
CA LEU A 41 18.77 10.23 -10.55
C LEU A 41 17.79 11.31 -10.09
N LEU A 42 18.30 12.31 -9.35
CA LEU A 42 17.48 13.42 -8.83
C LEU A 42 16.77 14.20 -9.94
N GLN A 43 17.39 14.37 -11.11
CA GLN A 43 16.73 15.02 -12.27
C GLN A 43 15.54 14.24 -12.83
N ARG A 44 15.45 12.94 -12.57
CA ARG A 44 14.33 12.09 -13.01
C ARG A 44 13.19 12.04 -12.01
N MET A 45 13.43 12.47 -10.76
CA MET A 45 12.43 12.45 -9.71
C MET A 45 11.28 13.41 -10.03
N LYS A 46 10.05 12.93 -9.90
CA LYS A 46 8.84 13.69 -10.20
C LYS A 46 7.81 13.50 -9.10
N SER A 47 6.80 14.37 -9.12
CA SER A 47 5.64 14.29 -8.25
C SER A 47 4.36 14.40 -9.06
N ILE A 48 3.36 13.59 -8.70
CA ILE A 48 1.99 13.73 -9.16
C ILE A 48 1.07 13.85 -7.93
N PRO A 49 0.25 14.92 -7.82
CA PRO A 49 0.28 16.12 -8.66
C PRO A 49 1.58 16.92 -8.56
N SER A 50 1.89 17.71 -9.59
CA SER A 50 3.17 18.44 -9.66
C SER A 50 3.34 19.41 -8.49
N GLY A 51 4.47 19.29 -7.79
CA GLY A 51 4.84 20.12 -6.64
C GLY A 51 4.20 19.71 -5.31
N TRP A 52 3.47 18.59 -5.26
CA TRP A 52 2.87 18.10 -4.02
C TRP A 52 3.85 17.29 -3.17
N VAL A 53 4.71 16.52 -3.81
CA VAL A 53 5.82 15.77 -3.20
C VAL A 53 7.14 16.39 -3.65
N ARG A 54 8.15 16.40 -2.78
CA ARG A 54 9.50 16.82 -3.17
C ARG A 54 10.10 15.85 -4.19
N CYS A 55 10.82 16.38 -5.18
CA CYS A 55 11.50 15.58 -6.21
C CYS A 55 12.83 15.01 -5.71
N ASP A 56 12.76 14.22 -4.64
CA ASP A 56 13.91 13.55 -4.04
C ASP A 56 13.86 12.04 -4.35
N TYR A 57 15.00 11.36 -4.29
CA TYR A 57 15.02 9.89 -4.33
C TYR A 57 14.48 9.31 -3.01
N SER A 58 14.96 9.83 -1.89
CA SER A 58 14.53 9.57 -0.51
C SER A 58 14.37 10.88 0.27
N ASN A 59 13.50 10.90 1.28
CA ASN A 59 13.29 12.08 2.12
C ASN A 59 13.03 11.69 3.58
N ARG A 60 13.59 12.44 4.54
CA ARG A 60 13.46 12.18 5.98
C ARG A 60 12.02 12.24 6.47
N GLY A 61 11.21 13.05 5.81
CA GLY A 61 9.79 13.20 6.10
C GLY A 61 8.90 12.15 5.45
N TRP A 62 9.43 11.17 4.73
CA TRP A 62 8.61 10.07 4.20
C TRP A 62 8.66 8.89 5.17
N ILE A 63 7.53 8.62 5.81
CA ILE A 63 7.39 7.59 6.83
C ILE A 63 6.75 6.35 6.18
N PRO A 64 7.49 5.25 5.99
CA PRO A 64 6.93 4.03 5.41
C PRO A 64 5.96 3.39 6.39
N LEU A 65 4.77 3.00 5.92
CA LEU A 65 3.75 2.35 6.77
C LEU A 65 3.32 0.99 6.23
N ALA A 66 3.37 0.79 4.91
CA ALA A 66 3.20 -0.53 4.30
C ALA A 66 4.20 -0.75 3.16
N THR A 67 4.55 -2.00 2.90
CA THR A 67 5.57 -2.36 1.92
C THR A 67 5.18 -3.56 1.06
N ASP A 68 5.73 -3.60 -0.16
CA ASP A 68 5.74 -4.77 -1.04
C ASP A 68 6.91 -5.73 -0.75
N ARG A 69 7.72 -5.44 0.28
CA ARG A 69 8.91 -6.19 0.73
C ARG A 69 10.07 -6.19 -0.27
N VAL A 70 10.03 -5.36 -1.33
CA VAL A 70 11.12 -5.25 -2.32
C VAL A 70 11.69 -3.83 -2.44
N GLY A 71 11.39 -2.98 -1.45
CA GLY A 71 11.94 -1.63 -1.33
C GLY A 71 11.00 -0.52 -1.80
N ASN A 72 9.71 -0.81 -1.95
CA ASN A 72 8.68 0.18 -2.23
C ASN A 72 7.66 0.24 -1.09
N TYR A 73 7.05 1.42 -0.93
CA TYR A 73 6.24 1.74 0.23
C TYR A 73 5.02 2.57 -0.13
N LEU A 74 3.97 2.29 0.63
CA LEU A 74 2.89 3.21 0.93
C LEU A 74 3.22 3.88 2.27
N GLY A 75 3.10 5.19 2.35
CA GLY A 75 3.38 5.87 3.61
C GLY A 75 2.90 7.32 3.65
N VAL A 76 3.30 8.01 4.72
CA VAL A 76 2.88 9.38 5.01
C VAL A 76 4.04 10.35 4.80
N ASP A 77 3.77 11.45 4.12
CA ASP A 77 4.71 12.53 3.88
C ASP A 77 4.48 13.68 4.88
N ILE A 78 5.44 13.90 5.77
CA ILE A 78 5.47 15.01 6.73
C ILE A 78 6.40 16.16 6.28
N ASN A 79 6.98 16.07 5.09
CA ASN A 79 7.82 17.11 4.48
C ASN A 79 7.46 17.32 2.99
N PRO A 80 6.20 17.73 2.70
CA PRO A 80 5.69 17.82 1.34
C PRO A 80 6.40 18.89 0.51
N GLY A 81 6.10 18.87 -0.79
CA GLY A 81 6.40 19.98 -1.70
C GLY A 81 5.52 21.20 -1.40
N GLU A 82 5.79 22.32 -2.09
CA GLU A 82 5.14 23.61 -1.83
C GLU A 82 3.61 23.61 -2.00
N LYS A 83 3.07 22.67 -2.79
CA LYS A 83 1.63 22.55 -3.05
C LYS A 83 0.98 21.37 -2.32
N GLY A 84 1.76 20.58 -1.59
CA GLY A 84 1.27 19.42 -0.84
C GLY A 84 0.86 19.79 0.58
N ALA A 85 0.45 18.78 1.34
CA ALA A 85 0.05 18.94 2.74
C ALA A 85 0.80 17.94 3.64
N PRO A 86 1.33 18.36 4.81
CA PRO A 86 1.91 17.44 5.76
C PRO A 86 0.84 16.45 6.22
N GLY A 87 1.12 15.14 6.20
CA GLY A 87 0.12 14.10 6.46
C GLY A 87 -0.45 13.45 5.20
N GLN A 88 -0.07 13.92 4.01
CA GLN A 88 -0.51 13.32 2.75
C GLN A 88 0.04 11.89 2.58
N VAL A 89 -0.73 11.03 1.92
CA VAL A 89 -0.36 9.62 1.67
C VAL A 89 0.25 9.50 0.30
N ILE A 90 1.44 8.90 0.22
CA ILE A 90 2.22 8.78 -1.01
C ILE A 90 2.69 7.34 -1.25
N VAL A 91 2.93 7.03 -2.52
CA VAL A 91 3.79 5.90 -2.91
C VAL A 91 5.19 6.42 -3.20
N PHE A 92 6.19 5.70 -2.70
CA PHE A 92 7.60 6.01 -2.87
C PHE A 92 8.45 4.75 -2.69
N GLY A 93 9.74 4.85 -3.00
CA GLY A 93 10.70 3.77 -2.82
C GLY A 93 11.61 3.62 -4.03
N ARG A 94 12.29 2.47 -4.08
CA ARG A 94 13.35 2.16 -5.04
C ARG A 94 12.89 2.32 -6.50
N ASP A 95 11.69 1.86 -6.81
CA ASP A 95 11.18 1.78 -8.19
C ASP A 95 10.24 2.96 -8.54
N PHE A 96 9.99 3.86 -7.59
CA PHE A 96 9.10 5.01 -7.76
C PHE A 96 9.89 6.31 -7.95
N ASP A 97 10.39 6.52 -9.16
CA ASP A 97 10.97 7.81 -9.55
C ASP A 97 9.91 8.93 -9.52
N THR A 98 8.67 8.61 -9.90
CA THR A 98 7.53 9.50 -9.78
C THR A 98 6.74 9.14 -8.53
N LYS A 99 6.77 10.02 -7.54
CA LYS A 99 5.98 9.86 -6.32
C LYS A 99 4.56 10.33 -6.59
N VAL A 100 3.57 9.57 -6.15
CA VAL A 100 2.16 9.89 -6.36
C VAL A 100 1.48 10.07 -5.01
N VAL A 101 0.83 11.22 -4.81
CA VAL A 101 -0.12 11.40 -3.70
C VAL A 101 -1.36 10.59 -4.02
N LEU A 102 -1.72 9.65 -3.16
CA LEU A 102 -2.84 8.77 -3.41
C LEU A 102 -4.17 9.51 -3.26
N TRP A 103 -5.17 9.09 -4.05
CA TRP A 103 -6.51 9.66 -4.02
C TRP A 103 -7.10 9.60 -2.60
N ARG A 104 -7.78 10.68 -2.19
CA ARG A 104 -8.25 10.93 -0.80
C ARG A 104 -7.16 11.06 0.26
N GLY A 105 -5.88 10.95 -0.09
CA GLY A 105 -4.75 11.08 0.83
C GLY A 105 -4.10 12.47 0.84
N ASP A 106 -4.75 13.53 0.39
CA ASP A 106 -4.16 14.82 -0.01
C ASP A 106 -4.13 15.92 1.07
N SER A 107 -4.26 15.57 2.35
CA SER A 107 -4.46 16.57 3.42
C SER A 107 -3.77 16.17 4.72
N GLU A 108 -3.86 17.03 5.73
CA GLU A 108 -3.39 16.75 7.11
C GLU A 108 -4.03 15.52 7.77
N PHE A 109 -5.22 15.14 7.30
CA PHE A 109 -5.90 13.90 7.70
C PHE A 109 -5.75 12.80 6.64
N GLY A 110 -4.71 12.88 5.80
CA GLY A 110 -4.54 12.04 4.62
C GLY A 110 -4.63 10.55 4.93
N TRP A 111 -3.94 10.07 5.95
CA TRP A 111 -3.99 8.66 6.35
C TRP A 111 -5.40 8.19 6.69
N ALA A 112 -6.14 8.96 7.49
CA ALA A 112 -7.50 8.61 7.89
C ALA A 112 -8.47 8.60 6.70
N LYS A 113 -8.41 9.62 5.84
CA LYS A 113 -9.24 9.70 4.62
C LYS A 113 -8.90 8.59 3.61
N TRP A 114 -7.62 8.27 3.44
CA TRP A 114 -7.20 7.18 2.57
C TRP A 114 -7.64 5.81 3.10
N LEU A 115 -7.53 5.56 4.41
CA LEU A 115 -8.05 4.34 5.05
C LEU A 115 -9.57 4.21 4.89
N ALA A 116 -10.32 5.31 5.02
CA ALA A 116 -11.76 5.31 4.79
C ALA A 116 -12.10 4.95 3.34
N ASN A 117 -11.38 5.53 2.37
CA ASN A 117 -11.53 5.16 0.95
C ASN A 117 -11.15 3.69 0.71
N PHE A 118 -10.12 3.16 1.38
CA PHE A 118 -9.77 1.74 1.30
C PHE A 118 -10.94 0.86 1.80
N ALA A 119 -11.59 1.21 2.91
CA ALA A 119 -12.77 0.49 3.40
C ALA A 119 -13.92 0.54 2.39
N GLU A 120 -14.20 1.70 1.79
CA GLU A 120 -15.19 1.83 0.71
C GLU A 120 -14.86 0.92 -0.48
N GLU A 121 -13.58 0.83 -0.88
CA GLU A 121 -13.15 -0.06 -1.98
C GLU A 121 -13.31 -1.55 -1.66
N LEU A 122 -13.20 -1.95 -0.39
CA LEU A 122 -13.50 -3.32 0.04
C LEU A 122 -15.01 -3.62 -0.07
N GLU A 123 -15.86 -2.65 0.20
CA GLU A 123 -17.32 -2.80 0.11
C GLU A 123 -17.81 -2.89 -1.33
N THR A 124 -17.23 -2.11 -2.26
CA THR A 124 -17.63 -2.14 -3.67
C THR A 124 -17.00 -3.30 -4.45
N GLY A 125 -15.84 -3.80 -4.02
CA GLY A 125 -15.09 -4.83 -4.72
C GLY A 125 -14.39 -4.34 -5.99
N ASP A 126 -14.26 -3.02 -6.18
CA ASP A 126 -13.72 -2.40 -7.41
C ASP A 126 -12.31 -2.90 -7.78
N MET A 127 -11.49 -3.24 -6.78
CA MET A 127 -10.09 -3.63 -6.95
C MET A 127 -9.81 -5.08 -6.59
N LEU A 128 -10.80 -5.86 -6.13
CA LEU A 128 -10.55 -7.20 -5.57
C LEU A 128 -11.43 -8.31 -6.14
N GLU A 129 -10.79 -9.41 -6.50
CA GLU A 129 -11.43 -10.68 -6.82
C GLU A 129 -11.01 -11.64 -5.71
N VAL A 130 -11.99 -12.02 -4.91
CA VAL A 130 -11.91 -13.16 -4.01
C VAL A 130 -11.87 -14.38 -4.92
N GLY A 131 -10.74 -15.07 -5.00
CA GLY A 131 -10.66 -16.28 -5.82
C GLY A 131 -11.70 -17.30 -5.38
N ASN A 132 -12.70 -17.57 -6.24
CA ASN A 132 -13.53 -18.76 -6.11
C ASN A 132 -12.63 -19.98 -6.36
N ASN A 133 -12.58 -20.90 -5.40
CA ASN A 133 -11.90 -22.20 -5.56
C ASN A 133 -12.69 -23.16 -6.48
N ASP A 134 -13.23 -22.68 -7.60
CA ASP A 134 -14.00 -23.51 -8.55
C ASP A 134 -13.11 -24.10 -9.65
N ALA A 135 -12.00 -24.72 -9.24
CA ALA A 135 -11.20 -25.58 -10.11
C ALA A 135 -10.89 -26.89 -9.38
N ASN A 136 -11.82 -27.84 -9.48
CA ASN A 136 -11.76 -29.23 -9.00
C ASN A 136 -11.73 -29.44 -7.48
N SER A 137 -12.90 -29.46 -6.85
CA SER A 137 -13.18 -30.44 -5.79
C SER A 137 -14.61 -30.93 -5.93
N ASP A 138 -14.72 -32.17 -6.39
CA ASP A 138 -15.85 -33.05 -6.17
C ASP A 138 -16.09 -33.18 -4.65
N ASP A 139 -17.35 -33.02 -4.24
CA ASP A 139 -17.95 -33.52 -2.99
C ASP A 139 -17.29 -33.15 -1.64
N SER A 140 -17.76 -32.05 -1.02
CA SER A 140 -18.30 -32.07 0.35
C SER A 140 -18.82 -30.67 0.73
N GLU A 141 -20.08 -30.63 1.15
CA GLU A 141 -20.67 -29.49 1.85
C GLU A 141 -19.83 -29.18 3.10
N ASP A 142 -19.35 -27.95 3.24
CA ASP A 142 -19.11 -27.31 4.54
C ASP A 142 -19.10 -25.79 4.34
N ASP A 143 -20.32 -25.25 4.37
CA ASP A 143 -20.63 -23.84 4.55
C ASP A 143 -20.19 -23.42 5.97
N ILE A 144 -18.92 -23.03 6.14
CA ILE A 144 -18.44 -22.42 7.39
C ILE A 144 -18.55 -20.90 7.26
N GLY A 145 -19.79 -20.42 7.30
CA GLY A 145 -20.13 -19.02 7.52
C GLY A 145 -20.00 -18.64 9.00
N HIS A 146 -19.28 -17.55 9.27
CA HIS A 146 -19.61 -16.52 10.27
C HIS A 146 -20.12 -16.88 11.70
N GLU A 147 -19.96 -18.08 12.24
CA GLU A 147 -20.50 -18.43 13.58
C GLU A 147 -19.54 -18.22 14.78
N SER A 148 -18.32 -17.70 14.59
CA SER A 148 -17.35 -17.57 15.71
C SER A 148 -17.49 -16.30 16.57
N TYR A 149 -18.47 -15.42 16.31
CA TYR A 149 -18.64 -14.17 17.06
C TYR A 149 -19.55 -14.27 18.29
N PHE A 150 -20.20 -15.41 18.54
CA PHE A 150 -21.08 -15.61 19.71
C PHE A 150 -20.72 -16.88 20.49
N PHE A 151 -19.51 -16.95 21.07
CA PHE A 151 -19.30 -17.87 22.20
C PHE A 151 -18.77 -17.13 23.42
N ASP A 152 -19.64 -17.12 24.42
CA ASP A 152 -19.59 -16.51 25.73
C ASP A 152 -18.55 -17.17 26.65
N GLY A 153 -18.17 -16.46 27.72
CA GLY A 153 -16.96 -16.65 28.50
C GLY A 153 -16.76 -17.99 29.20
N GLY A 154 -15.49 -18.39 29.34
CA GLY A 154 -15.07 -19.40 30.31
C GLY A 154 -13.76 -20.14 29.99
N LEU A 155 -12.70 -19.80 30.72
CA LEU A 155 -11.60 -20.67 31.18
C LEU A 155 -10.72 -21.44 30.17
N SER A 156 -9.45 -20.99 30.09
CA SER A 156 -8.19 -21.77 30.17
C SER A 156 -8.03 -23.05 29.32
N ARG A 157 -7.14 -23.01 28.32
CA ARG A 157 -5.83 -23.73 28.36
C ARG A 157 -4.99 -23.50 27.11
N ASN A 158 -3.72 -23.21 27.36
CA ASN A 158 -2.63 -23.27 26.40
C ASN A 158 -2.51 -24.69 25.78
N ARG A 159 -2.61 -24.82 24.45
CA ARG A 159 -2.11 -25.99 23.70
C ARG A 159 -1.74 -25.63 22.27
N GLY A 160 -0.43 -25.59 22.03
CA GLY A 160 0.23 -26.32 20.95
C GLY A 160 -0.10 -25.93 19.51
N LEU A 161 0.84 -25.18 18.93
CA LEU A 161 1.30 -25.25 17.54
C LEU A 161 0.70 -26.38 16.69
N LYS A 162 -0.12 -26.01 15.71
CA LYS A 162 -0.25 -26.71 14.45
C LYS A 162 -0.48 -25.66 13.37
N GLY A 163 0.49 -25.52 12.48
CA GLY A 163 0.34 -24.74 11.25
C GLY A 163 -0.81 -25.32 10.46
N GLY A 164 -1.95 -24.64 10.50
CA GLY A 164 -2.89 -24.68 9.41
C GLY A 164 -2.40 -23.67 8.40
N GLU A 165 -2.04 -24.12 7.21
CA GLU A 165 -2.08 -23.25 6.04
C GLU A 165 -3.48 -22.65 6.05
N SER A 166 -3.57 -21.37 6.45
CA SER A 166 -4.77 -20.62 6.16
C SER A 166 -4.86 -20.68 4.64
N GLN A 167 -5.91 -21.33 4.12
CA GLN A 167 -6.28 -21.19 2.72
C GLN A 167 -6.59 -19.71 2.53
N ALA A 168 -5.53 -18.94 2.30
CA ALA A 168 -5.64 -17.53 2.04
C ALA A 168 -6.48 -17.46 0.79
N ILE A 169 -7.66 -16.86 0.92
CA ILE A 169 -8.45 -16.37 -0.19
C ILE A 169 -7.43 -15.69 -1.10
N GLY A 170 -7.25 -16.21 -2.32
CA GLY A 170 -6.26 -15.71 -3.26
C GLY A 170 -6.70 -14.35 -3.78
N ILE A 171 -6.71 -13.34 -2.90
CA ILE A 171 -7.12 -11.98 -3.19
C ILE A 171 -6.17 -11.43 -4.23
N ARG A 172 -6.71 -11.09 -5.40
CA ARG A 172 -5.97 -10.53 -6.52
C ARG A 172 -6.64 -9.25 -6.99
N LEU A 173 -5.82 -8.37 -7.57
CA LEU A 173 -6.32 -7.23 -8.33
C LEU A 173 -7.14 -7.70 -9.54
N THR A 174 -8.17 -6.94 -9.88
CA THR A 174 -9.15 -7.29 -10.93
C THR A 174 -9.13 -6.30 -12.08
N GLY A 175 -9.96 -6.57 -13.09
CA GLY A 175 -10.19 -5.64 -14.19
C GLY A 175 -8.90 -5.28 -14.90
N GLU A 176 -8.67 -3.99 -15.10
CA GLU A 176 -7.46 -3.47 -15.77
C GLU A 176 -6.17 -3.65 -14.96
N TYR A 177 -6.26 -3.81 -13.63
CA TYR A 177 -5.10 -3.96 -12.74
C TYR A 177 -4.75 -5.43 -12.48
N ARG A 178 -5.40 -6.38 -13.16
CA ARG A 178 -5.11 -7.81 -12.98
C ARG A 178 -3.64 -8.10 -13.31
N GLY A 179 -2.90 -8.59 -12.31
CA GLY A 179 -1.48 -8.94 -12.44
C GLY A 179 -0.50 -7.77 -12.29
N TRP A 180 -0.97 -6.56 -11.98
CA TRP A 180 -0.11 -5.41 -11.70
C TRP A 180 0.50 -5.49 -10.30
N ASN A 181 1.60 -4.78 -10.07
CA ASN A 181 2.04 -4.47 -8.71
C ASN A 181 1.00 -3.57 -8.02
N VAL A 182 0.75 -3.80 -6.75
CA VAL A 182 -0.29 -3.09 -5.97
C VAL A 182 0.00 -1.60 -5.87
N LEU A 183 1.25 -1.20 -5.61
CA LEU A 183 1.62 0.21 -5.50
C LEU A 183 1.49 0.92 -6.86
N GLU A 184 1.84 0.25 -7.96
CA GLU A 184 1.63 0.79 -9.32
C GLU A 184 0.14 0.96 -9.63
N ALA A 185 -0.69 -0.02 -9.27
CA ALA A 185 -2.14 0.06 -9.45
C ALA A 185 -2.77 1.19 -8.62
N LEU A 186 -2.39 1.32 -7.34
CA LEU A 186 -2.84 2.42 -6.48
C LEU A 186 -2.42 3.79 -7.02
N ALA A 187 -1.19 3.90 -7.52
CA ALA A 187 -0.66 5.10 -8.15
C ALA A 187 -1.45 5.47 -9.40
N ASP A 188 -1.57 4.55 -10.37
CA ASP A 188 -2.28 4.78 -11.64
C ASP A 188 -3.75 5.16 -11.41
N LYS A 189 -4.46 4.41 -10.54
CA LYS A 189 -5.84 4.73 -10.15
C LYS A 189 -5.95 6.13 -9.55
N SER A 190 -4.99 6.53 -8.72
CA SER A 190 -4.98 7.87 -8.12
C SER A 190 -4.73 8.94 -9.18
N VAL A 191 -3.79 8.72 -10.11
CA VAL A 191 -3.53 9.65 -11.23
C VAL A 191 -4.77 9.84 -12.08
N LYS A 192 -5.50 8.76 -12.43
CA LYS A 192 -6.77 8.83 -13.16
C LYS A 192 -7.79 9.70 -12.42
N LYS A 193 -8.00 9.47 -11.11
CA LYS A 193 -8.93 10.28 -10.31
C LYS A 193 -8.49 11.75 -10.18
N TRP A 194 -7.19 12.03 -10.08
CA TRP A 194 -6.69 13.40 -10.08
C TRP A 194 -6.89 14.12 -11.42
N LYS A 195 -6.82 13.40 -12.54
CA LYS A 195 -7.17 13.93 -13.87
C LYS A 195 -8.67 14.23 -13.97
N GLU A 196 -9.51 13.30 -13.53
CA GLU A 196 -10.98 13.50 -13.47
C GLU A 196 -11.37 14.71 -12.61
N ALA A 197 -10.65 14.93 -11.50
CA ALA A 197 -10.82 16.08 -10.62
C ALA A 197 -10.25 17.40 -11.19
N GLY A 198 -9.58 17.37 -12.36
CA GLY A 198 -8.94 18.54 -12.97
C GLY A 198 -7.69 19.05 -12.24
N VAL A 199 -7.11 18.25 -11.33
CA VAL A 199 -5.90 18.60 -10.57
C VAL A 199 -4.64 18.31 -11.40
N VAL A 200 -4.66 17.24 -12.18
CA VAL A 200 -3.60 16.86 -13.12
C VAL A 200 -4.10 17.08 -14.53
N THR A 201 -3.38 17.87 -15.32
CA THR A 201 -3.67 18.06 -16.75
C THR A 201 -3.07 16.92 -17.56
N GLU A 202 -3.69 16.58 -18.70
CA GLU A 202 -3.02 15.75 -19.71
C GLU A 202 -1.81 16.53 -20.24
N GLU A 203 -0.61 15.94 -20.13
CA GLU A 203 0.59 16.39 -20.85
C GLU A 203 0.61 15.78 -22.25
#